data_AF-A0AA35S7L0-F1
#
_entry.id   AF-A0AA35S7L0-F1
#
_cell.length_a   1.000
_cell.length_b   1.000
_cell.length_c   1.000
_cell.angle_alpha   90.00
_cell.angle_beta   90.00
_cell.angle_gamma   90.00
#
_symmetry.space_group_name_H-M   'P 1'
#
loop_
_entity.id
_entity.type
_entity.pdbx_description
1 polymer ?
#
loop_
_entity_poly.entity_id
_entity_poly.type
_entity_poly.pdbx_seq_one_letter_code
_entity_poly.pdbx_strand_id
1 'polypeptide(L)'
;MAAQQDEREQAPGRPRVRRWWQDNGICPPLAVKEKEGRGGGVFTTEDLKCGTEVLPPIAPLACALMSDVRGCYCDYCFKSVEDCGKPLRRCSRCRFAYYCSKACQESDWRSHKHECRVTISKAWLSVMMRLVLRCMHIQGKQKQELDLLRASDDNLLSEGASKDTQNCIHGVLGFLDTDDPATKKKIVDIAYKITFNGFSIHEDELRPIGVGLYTCLSLFNHSCVPNCAAVSDGRKLVVRTVADIKAGEQLVVSYLDPFDTPEQRKLKLTEYGFECDCEMCNTELYPDSPFRALEAGLGKCVSLSS
;
A
#
# COMPACT_ATOMS: atom_id res chain seq x y z
N MET A 1 18.26 48.74 -1.98
CA MET A 1 16.80 48.95 -1.81
C MET A 1 16.18 48.68 -3.17
N ALA A 2 15.23 47.79 -3.38
CA ALA A 2 14.36 47.05 -2.49
C ALA A 2 14.18 45.62 -3.02
N ALA A 3 14.04 44.68 -2.10
CA ALA A 3 13.61 43.33 -2.37
C ALA A 3 12.14 43.33 -2.79
N GLN A 4 11.78 42.55 -3.80
CA GLN A 4 10.42 42.03 -3.96
C GLN A 4 10.45 40.74 -4.80
N GLN A 5 9.87 39.70 -4.20
CA GLN A 5 9.11 38.59 -4.79
C GLN A 5 9.88 37.43 -5.44
N ASP A 6 9.91 36.30 -4.73
CA ASP A 6 9.36 35.05 -5.27
C ASP A 6 8.95 34.13 -4.08
N GLU A 7 7.77 34.39 -3.51
CA GLU A 7 7.02 33.40 -2.73
C GLU A 7 6.15 32.64 -3.73
N ARG A 8 6.62 31.48 -4.21
CA ARG A 8 5.80 30.52 -4.98
C ARG A 8 5.61 29.24 -4.18
N GLU A 9 4.38 29.12 -3.69
CA GLU A 9 3.62 27.95 -3.26
C GLU A 9 4.37 26.61 -3.15
N GLN A 10 4.74 26.29 -1.91
CA GLN A 10 5.12 24.94 -1.50
C GLN A 10 3.89 24.03 -1.60
N ALA A 11 3.99 22.93 -2.35
CA ALA A 11 2.97 21.88 -2.39
C ALA A 11 2.65 21.40 -0.95
N PRO A 12 1.39 21.49 -0.49
CA PRO A 12 1.05 21.28 0.91
C PRO A 12 0.91 19.78 1.19
N GLY A 13 1.98 19.08 1.59
CA GLY A 13 1.81 17.67 1.95
C GLY A 13 2.94 16.89 2.62
N ARG A 14 4.22 17.22 2.46
CA ARG A 14 5.31 16.27 2.80
C ARG A 14 6.17 16.54 4.05
N PRO A 15 6.23 17.75 4.65
CA PRO A 15 6.99 17.96 5.89
C PRO A 15 6.39 17.29 7.14
N ARG A 16 5.06 17.11 7.19
CA ARG A 16 4.35 16.59 8.37
C ARG A 16 4.55 15.09 8.59
N VAL A 17 4.69 14.32 7.50
CA VAL A 17 4.88 12.87 7.53
C VAL A 17 6.17 12.51 8.26
N ARG A 18 7.28 13.13 7.85
CA ARG A 18 8.63 12.86 8.37
C ARG A 18 8.71 13.05 9.89
N ARG A 19 8.19 14.17 10.40
CA ARG A 19 8.24 14.50 11.84
C ARG A 19 7.42 13.51 12.66
N TRP A 20 6.25 13.11 12.16
CA TRP A 20 5.37 12.16 12.83
C TRP A 20 6.03 10.78 13.04
N TRP A 21 6.78 10.26 12.06
CA TRP A 21 7.46 8.95 12.21
C TRP A 21 8.64 8.98 13.18
N GLN A 22 9.38 10.10 13.22
CA GLN A 22 10.43 10.34 14.22
C GLN A 22 9.81 10.34 15.63
N ASP A 23 8.67 11.01 15.80
CA ASP A 23 7.95 11.09 17.07
C ASP A 23 7.35 9.73 17.51
N ASN A 24 7.13 8.78 16.58
CA ASN A 24 6.60 7.44 16.87
C ASN A 24 7.68 6.34 16.87
N GLY A 25 8.98 6.67 16.75
CA GLY A 25 10.07 5.71 16.87
C GLY A 25 10.19 4.70 15.71
N ILE A 26 9.65 5.04 14.54
CA ILE A 26 9.59 4.15 13.36
C ILE A 26 10.67 4.55 12.33
N CYS A 27 11.59 5.45 12.70
CA CYS A 27 12.66 5.91 11.82
C CYS A 27 14.01 5.26 12.22
N PRO A 28 14.49 4.25 11.48
CA PRO A 28 15.88 3.77 11.50
C PRO A 28 16.86 4.89 11.03
N PRO A 29 18.16 4.62 10.79
CA PRO A 29 19.10 5.61 10.23
C PRO A 29 18.79 5.95 8.76
N LEU A 30 17.61 6.52 8.52
CA LEU A 30 17.08 6.91 7.23
C LEU A 30 16.87 8.43 7.21
N ALA A 31 17.34 9.06 6.14
CA ALA A 31 17.07 10.45 5.82
C ALA A 31 15.98 10.53 4.75
N VAL A 32 14.95 11.34 5.00
CA VAL A 32 14.00 11.72 3.95
C VAL A 32 14.49 13.00 3.31
N LYS A 33 14.75 12.98 1.99
CA LYS A 33 15.20 14.14 1.21
C LYS A 33 14.20 14.44 0.09
N GLU A 34 14.03 15.72 -0.24
CA GLU A 34 13.28 16.13 -1.43
C GLU A 34 14.20 16.06 -2.65
N LYS A 35 13.69 15.48 -3.75
CA LYS A 35 14.37 15.48 -5.05
C LYS A 35 13.57 16.37 -6.00
N GLU A 36 14.25 17.32 -6.65
CA GLU A 36 13.64 18.17 -7.68
C GLU A 36 12.91 17.31 -8.72
N GLY A 37 11.63 17.62 -8.95
CA GLY A 37 10.78 16.94 -9.95
C GLY A 37 10.24 15.55 -9.59
N ARG A 38 10.62 14.93 -8.45
CA ARG A 38 10.10 13.59 -8.04
C ARG A 38 9.50 13.52 -6.64
N GLY A 39 9.43 14.66 -5.94
CA GLY A 39 8.97 14.71 -4.56
C GLY A 39 9.99 14.14 -3.57
N GLY A 40 9.55 13.88 -2.34
CA GLY A 40 10.37 13.27 -1.29
C GLY A 40 10.73 11.80 -1.58
N GLY A 41 11.88 11.36 -1.09
CA GLY A 41 12.32 9.96 -1.11
C GLY A 41 13.07 9.58 0.16
N VAL A 42 13.16 8.27 0.42
CA VAL A 42 13.90 7.71 1.57
C VAL A 42 15.32 7.38 1.15
N PHE A 43 16.31 7.77 1.96
CA PHE A 43 17.73 7.55 1.72
C PHE A 43 18.35 6.95 2.98
N THR A 44 19.32 6.06 2.83
CA THR A 44 20.09 5.55 3.98
C THR A 44 21.13 6.57 4.43
N THR A 45 21.42 6.67 5.74
CA THR A 45 22.55 7.46 6.26
C THR A 45 23.81 6.63 6.50
N GLU A 46 23.72 5.30 6.33
CA GLU A 46 24.82 4.36 6.55
C GLU A 46 24.89 3.29 5.44
N ASP A 47 25.99 2.54 5.41
CA ASP A 47 26.12 1.39 4.52
C ASP A 47 25.23 0.25 5.02
N LEU A 48 24.30 -0.21 4.19
CA LEU A 48 23.43 -1.34 4.48
C LEU A 48 23.89 -2.57 3.70
N LYS A 49 23.97 -3.70 4.38
CA LYS A 49 24.17 -4.99 3.71
C LYS A 49 22.87 -5.50 3.14
N CYS A 50 23.00 -6.32 2.11
CA CYS A 50 21.90 -7.14 1.62
C CYS A 50 21.26 -7.94 2.78
N GLY A 51 19.93 -8.07 2.76
CA GLY A 51 19.16 -8.78 3.79
C GLY A 51 18.87 -7.96 5.05
N THR A 52 19.43 -6.76 5.20
CA THR A 52 19.17 -5.86 6.32
C THR A 52 17.69 -5.46 6.35
N GLU A 53 17.07 -5.61 7.53
CA GLU A 53 15.74 -5.10 7.79
C GLU A 53 15.79 -3.57 7.91
N VAL A 54 15.21 -2.90 6.91
CA VAL A 54 15.14 -1.44 6.82
C VAL A 54 14.04 -0.91 7.71
N LEU A 55 12.89 -1.58 7.77
CA LEU A 55 11.78 -1.18 8.63
C LEU A 55 11.32 -2.37 9.47
N PRO A 56 10.98 -2.15 10.76
CA PRO A 56 10.39 -3.20 11.59
C PRO A 56 9.05 -3.67 11.00
N PRO A 57 8.51 -4.82 11.45
CA PRO A 57 7.19 -5.28 11.03
C PRO A 57 6.08 -4.26 11.32
N ILE A 58 5.58 -3.60 10.27
CA ILE A 58 4.58 -2.52 10.36
C ILE A 58 3.18 -3.10 10.15
N ALA A 59 2.26 -2.82 11.07
CA ALA A 59 0.86 -3.15 10.89
C ALA A 59 0.19 -2.20 9.88
N PRO A 60 -0.77 -2.68 9.07
CA PRO A 60 -1.48 -1.84 8.11
C PRO A 60 -2.41 -0.88 8.84
N LEU A 61 -2.52 0.34 8.33
CA LEU A 61 -3.53 1.32 8.73
C LEU A 61 -4.95 0.77 8.46
N ALA A 62 -5.13 0.16 7.30
CA ALA A 62 -6.29 -0.63 6.93
C ALA A 62 -5.87 -1.76 5.99
N CYS A 63 -6.50 -2.93 6.10
CA CYS A 63 -6.30 -4.03 5.17
C CYS A 63 -7.61 -4.80 4.96
N ALA A 64 -7.74 -5.47 3.81
CA ALA A 64 -8.85 -6.36 3.50
C ALA A 64 -8.40 -7.50 2.58
N LEU A 65 -9.03 -8.67 2.72
CA LEU A 65 -8.82 -9.80 1.82
C LEU A 65 -9.48 -9.55 0.46
N MET A 66 -8.87 -10.12 -0.59
CA MET A 66 -9.47 -10.22 -1.92
C MET A 66 -10.72 -11.10 -1.90
N SER A 67 -11.60 -10.91 -2.88
CA SER A 67 -12.93 -11.56 -2.87
C SER A 67 -12.89 -13.05 -3.22
N ASP A 68 -11.91 -13.46 -4.02
CA ASP A 68 -11.68 -14.82 -4.50
C ASP A 68 -11.11 -15.75 -3.41
N VAL A 69 -10.43 -15.18 -2.41
CA VAL A 69 -9.85 -15.93 -1.28
C VAL A 69 -10.75 -15.97 -0.03
N ARG A 70 -11.96 -15.39 -0.12
CA ARG A 70 -12.90 -15.30 1.01
C ARG A 70 -13.29 -16.68 1.51
N GLY A 71 -13.14 -16.90 2.81
CA GLY A 71 -13.44 -18.19 3.46
C GLY A 71 -12.26 -19.15 3.49
N CYS A 72 -11.22 -18.89 2.71
CA CYS A 72 -9.93 -19.60 2.80
C CYS A 72 -9.01 -18.95 3.84
N TYR A 73 -9.13 -17.65 4.08
CA TYR A 73 -8.30 -16.91 5.04
C TYR A 73 -9.14 -16.18 6.08
N CYS A 74 -8.56 -16.01 7.27
CA CYS A 74 -9.19 -15.22 8.32
C CYS A 74 -9.18 -13.73 7.97
N ASP A 75 -10.34 -13.07 7.96
CA ASP A 75 -10.51 -11.64 7.67
C ASP A 75 -9.78 -10.70 8.66
N TYR A 76 -9.36 -11.21 9.82
CA TYR A 76 -8.57 -10.45 10.77
C TYR A 76 -7.07 -10.71 10.71
N CYS A 77 -6.62 -11.97 10.73
CA CYS A 77 -5.20 -12.31 10.87
C CYS A 77 -4.54 -12.78 9.57
N PHE A 78 -5.33 -13.02 8.52
CA PHE A 78 -4.93 -13.46 7.17
C PHE A 78 -4.26 -14.83 7.13
N LYS A 79 -4.30 -15.60 8.21
CA LYS A 79 -3.92 -17.03 8.20
C LYS A 79 -4.92 -17.84 7.41
N SER A 80 -4.43 -18.81 6.65
CA SER A 80 -5.24 -19.76 5.87
C SER A 80 -5.99 -20.75 6.77
N VAL A 81 -6.88 -21.55 6.19
CA VAL A 81 -7.55 -22.66 6.91
C VAL A 81 -6.52 -23.68 7.37
N GLU A 82 -5.53 -23.94 6.50
CA GLU A 82 -4.41 -24.85 6.68
C GLU A 82 -3.53 -24.40 7.86
N ASP A 83 -3.11 -23.13 7.88
CA ASP A 83 -2.35 -22.52 8.98
C ASP A 83 -3.08 -22.60 10.32
N CYS A 84 -4.40 -22.50 10.26
CA CYS A 84 -5.26 -22.56 11.43
C CYS A 84 -5.52 -23.99 11.90
N GLY A 85 -5.30 -24.99 11.04
CA GLY A 85 -5.61 -26.40 11.27
C GLY A 85 -7.09 -26.68 11.52
N LYS A 86 -8.00 -25.77 11.12
CA LYS A 86 -9.44 -25.88 11.40
C LYS A 86 -10.30 -24.98 10.50
N PRO A 87 -11.57 -25.36 10.24
CA PRO A 87 -12.50 -24.52 9.49
C PRO A 87 -12.71 -23.14 10.13
N LEU A 88 -12.79 -22.11 9.29
CA LEU A 88 -13.07 -20.75 9.73
C LEU A 88 -14.55 -20.55 10.08
N ARG A 89 -14.81 -19.71 11.07
CA ARG A 89 -16.15 -19.37 11.55
C ARG A 89 -16.66 -18.14 10.83
N ARG A 90 -17.83 -18.23 10.21
CA ARG A 90 -18.49 -17.08 9.58
C ARG A 90 -19.08 -16.14 10.61
N CYS A 91 -19.01 -14.85 10.35
CA CYS A 91 -19.81 -13.86 11.05
C CYS A 91 -21.30 -14.25 10.93
N SER A 92 -21.95 -14.50 12.06
CA SER A 92 -23.34 -14.98 12.09
C SER A 92 -24.34 -13.98 11.50
N ARG A 93 -23.98 -12.68 11.50
CA ARG A 93 -24.83 -11.60 11.03
C ARG A 93 -24.76 -11.42 9.51
N CYS A 94 -23.58 -11.13 8.96
CA CYS A 94 -23.43 -10.87 7.52
C CYS A 94 -23.17 -12.12 6.68
N ARG A 95 -22.69 -13.21 7.29
CA ARG A 95 -22.23 -14.44 6.61
C ARG A 95 -21.13 -14.21 5.55
N PHE A 96 -20.54 -13.02 5.54
CA PHE A 96 -19.53 -12.58 4.58
C PHE A 96 -18.10 -12.77 5.11
N ALA A 97 -17.82 -12.32 6.33
CA ALA A 97 -16.48 -12.41 6.93
C ALA A 97 -16.27 -13.73 7.68
N TYR A 98 -15.04 -14.24 7.68
CA TYR A 98 -14.60 -15.51 8.23
C TYR A 98 -13.44 -15.31 9.23
N TYR A 99 -13.49 -16.01 10.36
CA TYR A 99 -12.53 -15.84 11.45
C TYR A 99 -12.05 -17.18 12.00
N CYS A 100 -10.75 -17.29 12.31
CA CYS A 100 -10.20 -18.50 12.93
C CYS A 100 -10.56 -18.64 14.41
N SER A 101 -11.00 -17.55 15.06
CA SER A 101 -11.34 -17.50 16.48
C SER A 101 -12.27 -16.34 16.82
N LYS A 102 -12.93 -16.43 17.99
CA LYS A 102 -13.71 -15.32 18.56
C LYS A 102 -12.83 -14.08 18.80
N ALA A 103 -11.58 -14.26 19.24
CA ALA A 103 -10.63 -13.17 19.45
C ALA A 103 -10.33 -12.40 18.15
N CYS A 104 -10.15 -13.10 17.02
CA CYS A 104 -9.98 -12.47 15.72
C CYS A 104 -11.23 -11.70 15.29
N GLN A 105 -12.43 -12.27 15.49
CA GLN A 105 -13.68 -11.58 15.19
C GLN A 105 -13.85 -10.30 16.03
N GLU A 106 -13.56 -10.36 17.32
CA GLU A 106 -13.63 -9.20 18.23
C GLU A 106 -12.61 -8.13 17.87
N SER A 107 -11.40 -8.54 17.46
CA SER A 107 -10.34 -7.63 17.06
C SER A 107 -10.65 -6.89 15.75
N ASP A 108 -11.30 -7.57 14.79
CA ASP A 108 -11.72 -6.97 13.52
C ASP A 108 -12.98 -6.10 13.66
N TRP A 109 -13.77 -6.27 14.73
CA TRP A 109 -15.09 -5.64 14.87
C TRP A 109 -15.07 -4.12 14.74
N ARG A 110 -13.98 -3.46 15.18
CA ARG A 110 -13.81 -2.00 15.03
C ARG A 110 -13.93 -1.55 13.57
N SER A 111 -13.45 -2.36 12.64
CA SER A 111 -13.47 -2.12 11.19
C SER A 111 -14.66 -2.83 10.54
N HIS A 112 -14.83 -4.13 10.81
CA HIS A 112 -15.86 -4.96 10.19
C HIS A 112 -17.29 -4.49 10.45
N LYS A 113 -17.61 -3.89 11.61
CA LYS A 113 -18.99 -3.45 11.91
C LYS A 113 -19.60 -2.55 10.82
N HIS A 114 -18.76 -1.77 10.15
CA HIS A 114 -19.13 -0.86 9.07
C HIS A 114 -19.44 -1.60 7.77
N GLU A 115 -18.66 -2.66 7.46
CA GLU A 115 -18.90 -3.56 6.34
C GLU A 115 -20.07 -4.51 6.60
N CYS A 116 -20.21 -4.97 7.85
CA CYS A 116 -21.15 -5.98 8.27
C CYS A 116 -22.59 -5.54 8.00
N ARG A 117 -22.91 -4.25 8.13
CA ARG A 117 -24.25 -3.73 7.83
C ARG A 117 -24.54 -3.75 6.33
N VAL A 118 -23.56 -3.34 5.52
CA VAL A 118 -23.69 -3.26 4.05
C VAL A 118 -23.80 -4.65 3.42
N THR A 119 -23.00 -5.59 3.91
CA THR A 119 -22.96 -6.98 3.40
C THR A 119 -24.22 -7.79 3.68
N ILE A 120 -25.07 -7.37 4.63
CA ILE A 120 -26.38 -8.02 4.86
C ILE A 120 -27.31 -7.82 3.67
N SER A 121 -27.28 -6.65 3.04
CA SER A 121 -28.17 -6.31 1.94
C SER A 121 -27.55 -6.57 0.56
N LYS A 122 -26.23 -6.75 0.48
CA LYS A 122 -25.48 -6.87 -0.78
C LYS A 122 -24.43 -7.98 -0.70
N ALA A 123 -24.52 -8.96 -1.59
CA ALA A 123 -23.69 -10.17 -1.56
C ALA A 123 -22.25 -9.98 -2.09
N TRP A 124 -21.88 -8.76 -2.49
CA TRP A 124 -20.61 -8.44 -3.09
C TRP A 124 -20.07 -7.11 -2.56
N LEU A 125 -18.84 -7.16 -2.03
CA LEU A 125 -18.00 -6.01 -1.75
C LEU A 125 -16.60 -6.33 -2.25
N SER A 126 -16.09 -5.54 -3.20
CA SER A 126 -14.70 -5.68 -3.63
C SER A 126 -13.73 -5.29 -2.51
N VAL A 127 -12.46 -5.71 -2.63
CA VAL A 127 -11.41 -5.34 -1.67
C VAL A 127 -11.27 -3.82 -1.54
N MET A 128 -11.40 -3.09 -2.65
CA MET A 128 -11.37 -1.62 -2.66
C MET A 128 -12.55 -1.02 -1.87
N MET A 129 -13.78 -1.49 -2.11
CA MET A 129 -14.97 -1.00 -1.40
C MET A 129 -14.87 -1.26 0.10
N ARG A 130 -14.37 -2.44 0.48
CA ARG A 130 -14.08 -2.79 1.88
C ARG A 130 -13.09 -1.83 2.51
N LEU A 131 -11.96 -1.57 1.86
CA LEU A 131 -10.95 -0.63 2.34
C LEU A 131 -11.51 0.79 2.48
N VAL A 132 -12.31 1.28 1.52
CA VAL A 132 -12.95 2.59 1.63
C VAL A 132 -13.83 2.65 2.88
N LEU A 133 -14.71 1.66 3.07
CA LEU A 133 -15.60 1.58 4.25
C LEU A 133 -14.79 1.53 5.56
N ARG A 134 -13.70 0.75 5.61
CA ARG A 134 -12.82 0.69 6.79
C ARG A 134 -12.16 2.04 7.07
N CYS A 135 -11.61 2.70 6.05
CA CYS A 135 -10.91 3.98 6.17
C CYS A 135 -11.83 5.16 6.53
N MET A 136 -13.10 5.14 6.11
CA MET A 136 -14.06 6.21 6.43
C MET A 136 -14.25 6.44 7.93
N HIS A 137 -14.02 5.41 8.75
CA HIS A 137 -14.24 5.44 10.19
C HIS A 137 -12.96 5.48 11.02
N ILE A 138 -11.81 5.66 10.37
CA ILE A 138 -10.54 5.89 11.05
C ILE A 138 -10.56 7.28 11.73
N GLN A 139 -10.09 7.34 12.97
CA GLN A 139 -10.12 8.53 13.83
C GLN A 139 -8.79 8.71 14.57
N GLY A 140 -8.61 9.88 15.20
CA GLY A 140 -7.43 10.16 16.05
C GLY A 140 -6.11 10.12 15.27
N LYS A 141 -5.08 9.51 15.87
CA LYS A 141 -3.74 9.40 15.26
C LYS A 141 -3.76 8.70 13.90
N GLN A 142 -4.55 7.65 13.76
CA GLN A 142 -4.68 6.91 12.49
C GLN A 142 -5.33 7.76 11.39
N LYS A 143 -6.20 8.72 11.74
CA LYS A 143 -6.76 9.64 10.74
C LYS A 143 -5.68 10.60 10.23
N GLN A 144 -4.82 11.08 11.13
CA GLN A 144 -3.67 11.90 10.74
C GLN A 144 -2.77 11.12 9.77
N GLU A 145 -2.53 9.83 10.04
CA GLU A 145 -1.81 8.95 9.11
C GLU A 145 -2.51 8.80 7.74
N LEU A 146 -3.83 8.62 7.72
CA LEU A 146 -4.60 8.55 6.47
C LEU A 146 -4.55 9.86 5.67
N ASP A 147 -4.59 11.00 6.36
CA ASP A 147 -4.58 12.33 5.75
C ASP A 147 -3.19 12.67 5.16
N LEU A 148 -2.14 11.93 5.53
CA LEU A 148 -0.80 12.05 4.97
C LEU A 148 -0.59 11.27 3.67
N LEU A 149 -1.46 10.29 3.38
CA LEU A 149 -1.37 9.52 2.15
C LEU A 149 -1.70 10.39 0.94
N ARG A 150 -0.96 10.19 -0.15
CA ARG A 150 -1.22 10.87 -1.41
C ARG A 150 -2.63 10.49 -1.90
N ALA A 151 -3.52 11.47 -1.97
CA ALA A 151 -4.65 11.43 -2.87
C ALA A 151 -4.22 11.97 -4.24
N SER A 152 -4.97 11.69 -5.31
CA SER A 152 -4.75 12.34 -6.62
C SER A 152 -4.64 13.85 -6.44
N ASP A 153 -3.86 14.54 -7.28
CA ASP A 153 -3.95 16.00 -7.39
C ASP A 153 -5.40 16.39 -7.68
N ASP A 154 -5.88 17.46 -7.03
CA ASP A 154 -7.27 17.95 -7.10
C ASP A 154 -7.76 18.19 -8.56
N ASN A 155 -6.82 18.32 -9.52
CA ASN A 155 -7.10 18.52 -10.94
C ASN A 155 -7.40 17.25 -11.74
N LEU A 156 -7.14 16.05 -11.20
CA LEU A 156 -7.34 14.76 -11.91
C LEU A 156 -8.68 14.06 -11.58
N LEU A 157 -9.54 14.71 -10.79
CA LEU A 157 -10.75 14.11 -10.23
C LEU A 157 -11.83 13.72 -11.27
N SER A 158 -11.69 14.10 -12.56
CA SER A 158 -12.73 13.86 -13.56
C SER A 158 -12.36 12.96 -14.75
N GLU A 159 -11.09 12.83 -15.15
CA GLU A 159 -10.76 12.16 -16.44
C GLU A 159 -9.64 11.10 -16.39
N GLY A 160 -8.88 10.97 -15.29
CA GLY A 160 -7.74 10.04 -15.19
C GLY A 160 -7.94 8.80 -14.31
N ALA A 161 -9.14 8.58 -13.76
CA ALA A 161 -9.38 7.50 -12.82
C ALA A 161 -9.52 6.14 -13.53
N SER A 162 -8.85 5.11 -13.01
CA SER A 162 -9.08 3.74 -13.49
C SER A 162 -10.56 3.36 -13.33
N LYS A 163 -11.09 2.59 -14.29
CA LYS A 163 -12.50 2.13 -14.28
C LYS A 163 -12.86 1.43 -12.96
N ASP A 164 -11.91 0.73 -12.36
CA ASP A 164 -12.09 0.04 -11.08
C ASP A 164 -12.24 1.02 -9.91
N THR A 165 -11.48 2.12 -9.90
CA THR A 165 -11.62 3.18 -8.90
C THR A 165 -12.99 3.84 -9.01
N GLN A 166 -13.46 4.14 -10.22
CA GLN A 166 -14.79 4.70 -10.47
C GLN A 166 -15.90 3.75 -10.00
N ASN A 167 -15.82 2.47 -10.38
CA ASN A 167 -16.78 1.44 -9.96
C ASN A 167 -16.81 1.29 -8.44
N CYS A 168 -15.66 1.37 -7.77
CA CYS A 168 -15.57 1.37 -6.32
C CYS A 168 -16.34 2.56 -5.71
N ILE A 169 -16.08 3.77 -6.19
CA ILE A 169 -16.73 5.00 -5.71
C ILE A 169 -18.25 4.89 -5.89
N HIS A 170 -18.72 4.53 -7.09
CA HIS A 170 -20.14 4.38 -7.38
C HIS A 170 -20.81 3.30 -6.50
N GLY A 171 -20.14 2.15 -6.31
CA GLY A 171 -20.67 1.09 -5.46
C GLY A 171 -20.79 1.51 -3.99
N VAL A 172 -19.75 2.15 -3.42
CA VAL A 172 -19.80 2.63 -2.03
C VAL A 172 -20.88 3.69 -1.83
N LEU A 173 -21.02 4.64 -2.76
CA LEU A 173 -22.09 5.65 -2.70
C LEU A 173 -23.48 4.98 -2.72
N GLY A 174 -23.69 4.04 -3.63
CA GLY A 174 -24.96 3.30 -3.71
C GLY A 174 -25.24 2.42 -2.50
N PHE A 175 -24.22 1.94 -1.78
CA PHE A 175 -24.39 1.17 -0.55
C PHE A 175 -24.71 2.02 0.67
N LEU A 176 -24.17 3.25 0.71
CA LEU A 176 -24.42 4.19 1.80
C LEU A 176 -25.71 4.99 1.60
N ASP A 177 -26.31 4.93 0.40
CA ASP A 177 -27.56 5.62 0.04
C ASP A 177 -27.51 7.10 0.45
N THR A 178 -26.44 7.77 0.01
CA THR A 178 -26.11 9.14 0.42
C THR A 178 -25.77 10.01 -0.77
N ASP A 179 -26.43 11.16 -0.85
CA ASP A 179 -26.13 12.22 -1.82
C ASP A 179 -25.35 13.39 -1.20
N ASP A 180 -24.97 13.28 0.08
CA ASP A 180 -24.20 14.30 0.78
C ASP A 180 -22.85 14.59 0.06
N PRO A 181 -22.63 15.83 -0.42
CA PRO A 181 -21.42 16.19 -1.14
C PRO A 181 -20.12 15.99 -0.33
N ALA A 182 -20.17 16.21 0.99
CA ALA A 182 -19.01 16.04 1.86
C ALA A 182 -18.61 14.56 1.97
N THR A 183 -19.58 13.67 2.12
CA THR A 183 -19.39 12.22 2.13
C THR A 183 -18.86 11.73 0.79
N LYS A 184 -19.41 12.23 -0.32
CA LYS A 184 -18.90 11.92 -1.67
C LYS A 184 -17.44 12.33 -1.83
N LYS A 185 -17.07 13.57 -1.46
CA LYS A 185 -15.67 14.04 -1.51
C LYS A 185 -14.75 13.15 -0.69
N LYS A 186 -15.19 12.73 0.50
CA LYS A 186 -14.43 11.83 1.39
C LYS A 186 -14.24 10.43 0.79
N ILE A 187 -15.27 9.85 0.16
CA ILE A 187 -15.17 8.54 -0.50
C ILE A 187 -14.17 8.60 -1.64
N VAL A 188 -14.25 9.66 -2.46
CA VAL A 188 -13.35 9.88 -3.59
C VAL A 188 -11.90 10.03 -3.11
N ASP A 189 -11.65 10.88 -2.11
CA ASP A 189 -10.32 11.07 -1.50
C ASP A 189 -9.73 9.74 -1.00
N ILE A 190 -10.50 8.96 -0.24
CA ILE A 190 -10.06 7.67 0.29
C ILE A 190 -9.82 6.65 -0.83
N ALA A 191 -10.68 6.60 -1.84
CA ALA A 191 -10.53 5.67 -2.96
C ALA A 191 -9.21 5.91 -3.69
N TYR A 192 -8.87 7.17 -3.98
CA TYR A 192 -7.57 7.50 -4.58
C TYR A 192 -6.40 7.20 -3.66
N LYS A 193 -6.50 7.50 -2.36
CA LYS A 193 -5.47 7.11 -1.39
C LYS A 193 -5.20 5.60 -1.42
N ILE A 194 -6.24 4.78 -1.57
CA ILE A 194 -6.08 3.33 -1.70
C ILE A 194 -5.43 2.99 -3.04
N THR A 195 -5.87 3.58 -4.15
CA THR A 195 -5.29 3.32 -5.48
C THR A 195 -3.79 3.64 -5.53
N PHE A 196 -3.35 4.74 -4.91
CA PHE A 196 -1.95 5.19 -4.97
C PHE A 196 -1.04 4.64 -3.89
N ASN A 197 -1.58 4.08 -2.80
CA ASN A 197 -0.78 3.68 -1.63
C ASN A 197 -1.10 2.26 -1.17
N GLY A 198 -1.99 1.56 -1.87
CA GLY A 198 -2.35 0.18 -1.58
C GLY A 198 -1.25 -0.77 -2.02
N PHE A 199 -0.83 -1.64 -1.12
CA PHE A 199 0.12 -2.70 -1.39
C PHE A 199 -0.55 -4.06 -1.30
N SER A 200 -0.26 -4.93 -2.26
CA SER A 200 -0.69 -6.32 -2.22
C SER A 200 -0.04 -7.05 -1.04
N ILE A 201 -0.87 -7.75 -0.28
CA ILE A 201 -0.45 -8.65 0.79
C ILE A 201 -0.41 -10.06 0.18
N HIS A 202 0.72 -10.73 0.35
CA HIS A 202 0.99 -12.03 -0.26
C HIS A 202 1.10 -13.13 0.80
N GLU A 203 0.76 -14.36 0.43
CA GLU A 203 1.16 -15.56 1.17
C GLU A 203 2.58 -16.03 0.77
N ASP A 204 3.05 -17.12 1.38
CA ASP A 204 4.42 -17.63 1.23
C ASP A 204 4.77 -18.01 -0.24
N GLU A 205 3.79 -18.42 -1.04
CA GLU A 205 3.94 -18.70 -2.48
C GLU A 205 3.80 -17.45 -3.39
N LEU A 206 3.92 -16.24 -2.82
CA LEU A 206 3.78 -14.95 -3.53
C LEU A 206 2.40 -14.74 -4.17
N ARG A 207 1.38 -15.49 -3.76
CA ARG A 207 0.01 -15.26 -4.23
C ARG A 207 -0.59 -14.05 -3.50
N PRO A 208 -1.15 -13.05 -4.21
CA PRO A 208 -1.82 -11.94 -3.57
C PRO A 208 -3.15 -12.40 -2.95
N ILE A 209 -3.31 -12.19 -1.65
CA ILE A 209 -4.50 -12.57 -0.87
C ILE A 209 -5.28 -11.36 -0.35
N GLY A 210 -4.68 -10.17 -0.36
CA GLY A 210 -5.30 -8.97 0.17
C GLY A 210 -4.60 -7.69 -0.27
N VAL A 211 -5.14 -6.57 0.19
CA VAL A 211 -4.54 -5.24 0.00
C VAL A 211 -4.46 -4.55 1.35
N GLY A 212 -3.34 -3.89 1.62
CA GLY A 212 -3.07 -3.12 2.84
C GLY A 212 -2.56 -1.72 2.54
N LEU A 213 -2.93 -0.76 3.41
CA LEU A 213 -2.36 0.58 3.43
C LEU A 213 -1.27 0.66 4.49
N TYR A 214 -0.03 0.89 4.05
CA TYR A 214 1.14 1.02 4.92
C TYR A 214 1.75 2.40 4.72
N THR A 215 1.45 3.30 5.64
CA THR A 215 1.79 4.73 5.51
C THR A 215 3.29 5.00 5.42
N CYS A 216 4.15 4.12 5.95
CA CYS A 216 5.61 4.22 5.76
C CYS A 216 6.05 3.96 4.32
N LEU A 217 5.39 3.04 3.62
CA LEU A 217 5.81 2.66 2.27
C LEU A 217 5.53 3.73 1.23
N SER A 218 4.53 4.59 1.47
CA SER A 218 4.22 5.73 0.59
C SER A 218 5.37 6.73 0.42
N LEU A 219 6.45 6.61 1.20
CA LEU A 219 7.66 7.43 1.08
C LEU A 219 8.74 6.81 0.19
N PHE A 220 8.73 5.50 0.01
CA PHE A 220 9.72 4.81 -0.82
C PHE A 220 9.32 5.01 -2.26
N ASN A 221 10.22 5.56 -3.07
CA ASN A 221 9.94 5.72 -4.50
C ASN A 221 10.02 4.38 -5.24
N HIS A 222 9.46 4.38 -6.45
CA HIS A 222 9.48 3.23 -7.34
C HIS A 222 10.83 3.07 -8.07
N SER A 223 11.24 1.81 -8.24
CA SER A 223 12.14 1.37 -9.31
C SER A 223 11.70 0.00 -9.80
N CYS A 224 11.74 -0.26 -11.13
CA CYS A 224 11.55 -1.61 -11.66
C CYS A 224 12.73 -2.54 -11.34
N VAL A 225 13.88 -1.97 -10.94
CA VAL A 225 15.05 -2.66 -10.40
C VAL A 225 15.26 -2.16 -8.95
N PRO A 226 14.45 -2.62 -7.99
CA PRO A 226 14.49 -2.08 -6.65
C PRO A 226 15.70 -2.61 -5.87
N ASN A 227 16.20 -1.80 -4.92
CA ASN A 227 17.22 -2.24 -3.96
C ASN A 227 16.60 -2.65 -2.61
N CYS A 228 15.30 -2.47 -2.43
CA CYS A 228 14.52 -2.96 -1.29
C CYS A 228 13.31 -3.78 -1.75
N ALA A 229 12.98 -4.84 -1.01
CA ALA A 229 11.76 -5.62 -1.17
C ALA A 229 10.85 -5.42 0.03
N ALA A 230 9.56 -5.24 -0.24
CA ALA A 230 8.51 -5.19 0.77
C ALA A 230 7.81 -6.55 0.84
N VAL A 231 7.94 -7.24 1.97
CA VAL A 231 7.49 -8.62 2.17
C VAL A 231 6.40 -8.64 3.24
N SER A 232 5.39 -9.48 3.02
CA SER A 232 4.30 -9.69 3.97
C SER A 232 4.72 -10.68 5.06
N ASP A 233 4.55 -10.32 6.33
CA ASP A 233 4.59 -11.20 7.49
C ASP A 233 3.18 -11.29 8.08
N GLY A 234 2.40 -12.24 7.55
CA GLY A 234 0.95 -12.25 7.67
C GLY A 234 0.35 -10.98 7.11
N ARG A 235 -0.09 -10.07 8.00
CA ARG A 235 -0.63 -8.74 7.60
C ARG A 235 0.36 -7.62 7.78
N LYS A 236 1.43 -7.87 8.53
CA LYS A 236 2.47 -6.87 8.73
C LYS A 236 3.32 -6.82 7.49
N LEU A 237 3.97 -5.70 7.30
CA LEU A 237 4.90 -5.51 6.22
C LEU A 237 6.29 -5.30 6.78
N VAL A 238 7.26 -5.99 6.19
CA VAL A 238 8.68 -5.86 6.48
C VAL A 238 9.39 -5.38 5.22
N VAL A 239 10.30 -4.41 5.36
CA VAL A 239 11.12 -3.94 4.23
C VAL A 239 12.55 -4.40 4.45
N ARG A 240 13.11 -5.11 3.47
CA ARG A 240 14.49 -5.60 3.51
C ARG A 240 15.28 -5.16 2.29
N THR A 241 16.57 -4.92 2.46
CA THR A 241 17.47 -4.68 1.34
C THR A 241 17.64 -5.97 0.54
N VAL A 242 17.66 -5.84 -0.79
CA VAL A 242 17.98 -6.94 -1.72
C VAL A 242 19.32 -6.71 -2.40
N ALA A 243 20.10 -5.74 -1.94
CA ALA A 243 21.46 -5.48 -2.40
C ALA A 243 22.24 -4.80 -1.27
N ASP A 244 23.57 -4.78 -1.39
CA ASP A 244 24.38 -3.83 -0.62
C ASP A 244 24.07 -2.41 -1.10
N ILE A 245 23.84 -1.48 -0.16
CA ILE A 245 23.45 -0.10 -0.40
C ILE A 245 24.41 0.82 0.35
N LYS A 246 24.92 1.86 -0.31
CA LYS A 246 25.87 2.81 0.29
C LYS A 246 25.17 3.96 1.00
N ALA A 247 25.82 4.49 2.03
CA ALA A 247 25.37 5.68 2.72
C ALA A 247 25.07 6.82 1.71
N GLY A 248 23.87 7.41 1.81
CA GLY A 248 23.40 8.46 0.93
C GLY A 248 22.63 7.98 -0.31
N GLU A 249 22.59 6.68 -0.60
CA GLU A 249 21.76 6.13 -1.68
C GLU A 249 20.28 6.09 -1.32
N GLN A 250 19.42 6.15 -2.34
CA GLN A 250 17.97 6.11 -2.18
C GLN A 250 17.49 4.67 -1.99
N LEU A 251 16.57 4.47 -1.07
CA LEU A 251 15.85 3.21 -0.88
C LEU A 251 14.59 3.23 -1.76
N VAL A 252 14.48 2.26 -2.65
CA VAL A 252 13.39 2.15 -3.64
C VAL A 252 12.78 0.76 -3.62
N VAL A 253 11.46 0.69 -3.80
CA VAL A 253 10.68 -0.55 -3.85
C VAL A 253 9.96 -0.67 -5.19
N SER A 254 9.50 -1.86 -5.56
CA SER A 254 8.59 -1.99 -6.71
C SER A 254 7.15 -1.67 -6.27
N TYR A 255 6.43 -0.86 -7.05
CA TYR A 255 4.98 -0.64 -6.90
C TYR A 255 4.18 -1.62 -7.76
N LEU A 256 4.89 -2.36 -8.61
CA LEU A 256 4.34 -3.18 -9.67
C LEU A 256 4.49 -4.65 -9.31
N ASP A 257 3.62 -5.45 -9.89
CA ASP A 257 3.74 -6.90 -9.79
C ASP A 257 4.96 -7.35 -10.62
N PRO A 258 5.85 -8.21 -10.09
CA PRO A 258 6.98 -8.70 -10.86
C PRO A 258 6.57 -9.38 -12.17
N PHE A 259 5.37 -9.96 -12.23
CA PHE A 259 4.79 -10.63 -13.39
C PHE A 259 4.09 -9.67 -14.39
N ASP A 260 4.01 -8.37 -14.11
CA ASP A 260 3.42 -7.40 -15.03
C ASP A 260 4.22 -7.32 -16.35
N THR A 261 3.52 -7.34 -17.48
CA THR A 261 4.10 -7.11 -18.82
C THR A 261 4.63 -5.67 -18.96
N PRO A 262 5.54 -5.40 -19.91
CA PRO A 262 5.99 -4.03 -20.23
C PRO A 262 4.85 -3.01 -20.34
N GLU A 263 3.78 -3.37 -21.05
CA GLU A 263 2.61 -2.52 -21.28
C GLU A 263 1.82 -2.30 -20.00
N GLN A 264 1.63 -3.34 -19.20
CA GLN A 264 0.96 -3.25 -17.89
C GLN A 264 1.74 -2.36 -16.93
N ARG A 265 3.07 -2.50 -16.90
CA ARG A 265 3.95 -1.66 -16.09
C ARG A 265 3.83 -0.20 -16.49
N LYS A 266 3.95 0.10 -17.78
CA LYS A 266 3.81 1.47 -18.30
C LYS A 266 2.45 2.07 -17.94
N LEU A 267 1.37 1.33 -18.19
CA LEU A 267 0.01 1.76 -17.87
C LEU A 267 -0.15 2.08 -16.38
N LYS A 268 0.22 1.15 -15.49
CA LYS A 268 0.11 1.34 -14.04
C LYS A 268 0.94 2.53 -13.57
N LEU A 269 2.16 2.71 -14.07
CA LEU A 269 3.01 3.85 -13.70
C LEU A 269 2.45 5.19 -14.18
N THR A 270 1.87 5.22 -15.39
CA THR A 270 1.12 6.38 -15.88
C THR A 270 -0.09 6.68 -14.97
N GLU A 271 -0.80 5.65 -14.50
CA GLU A 271 -1.86 5.84 -13.50
C GLU A 271 -1.32 6.42 -12.20
N TYR A 272 -0.13 6.03 -11.74
CA TYR A 272 0.58 6.67 -10.61
C TYR A 272 0.99 8.13 -10.89
N GLY A 273 0.92 8.58 -12.14
CA GLY A 273 1.22 9.95 -12.56
C GLY A 273 2.71 10.24 -12.72
N PHE A 274 3.54 9.24 -13.03
CA PHE A 274 4.96 9.46 -13.36
C PHE A 274 5.47 8.46 -14.41
N GLU A 275 6.54 8.84 -15.11
CA GLU A 275 7.27 7.95 -16.00
C GLU A 275 8.52 7.41 -15.28
N CYS A 276 8.72 6.09 -15.31
CA CYS A 276 9.91 5.47 -14.71
C CYS A 276 11.08 5.52 -15.69
N ASP A 277 12.21 6.02 -15.21
CA ASP A 277 13.47 6.15 -15.96
C ASP A 277 14.55 5.20 -15.43
N CYS A 278 14.16 4.11 -14.78
CA CYS A 278 15.13 3.14 -14.27
C CYS A 278 15.85 2.43 -15.42
N GLU A 279 16.97 1.76 -15.10
CA GLU A 279 17.79 1.05 -16.08
C GLU A 279 16.97 0.06 -16.94
N MET A 280 16.04 -0.69 -16.33
CA MET A 280 15.16 -1.61 -17.05
C MET A 280 14.25 -0.89 -18.06
N CYS A 281 13.67 0.25 -17.68
CA CYS A 281 12.79 1.02 -18.57
C CYS A 281 13.57 1.72 -19.70
N ASN A 282 14.83 2.11 -19.44
CA ASN A 282 15.66 2.80 -20.44
C ASN A 282 16.34 1.85 -21.42
N THR A 283 16.55 0.59 -21.06
CA THR A 283 17.29 -0.38 -21.88
C THR A 283 16.38 -1.34 -22.66
N GLU A 284 15.06 -1.34 -22.42
CA GLU A 284 14.08 -2.32 -22.93
C GLU A 284 14.49 -3.80 -22.70
N LEU A 285 15.51 -4.05 -21.89
CA LEU A 285 15.93 -5.39 -21.48
C LEU A 285 14.99 -5.87 -20.39
N TYR A 286 13.79 -6.28 -20.80
CA TYR A 286 12.90 -7.05 -19.95
C TYR A 286 13.55 -8.42 -19.74
N PRO A 287 13.87 -8.81 -18.50
CA PRO A 287 14.42 -10.14 -18.28
C PRO A 287 13.42 -11.20 -18.74
N ASP A 288 13.91 -12.26 -19.40
CA ASP A 288 13.11 -13.42 -19.84
C ASP A 288 12.37 -14.13 -18.70
N SER A 289 12.64 -13.75 -17.45
CA SER A 289 12.00 -14.25 -16.24
C SER A 289 11.66 -13.09 -15.29
N PRO A 290 10.42 -13.00 -14.78
CA PRO A 290 10.01 -12.03 -13.75
C PRO A 290 10.79 -12.22 -12.44
N PHE A 291 11.32 -13.43 -12.22
CA PHE A 291 12.21 -13.72 -11.11
C PHE A 291 13.55 -13.04 -11.27
N ARG A 292 14.06 -12.70 -12.46
CA ARG A 292 15.38 -12.05 -12.58
C ARG A 292 15.44 -10.62 -12.04
N ALA A 293 14.34 -9.88 -11.99
CA ALA A 293 14.32 -8.60 -11.27
C ALA A 293 14.40 -8.82 -9.75
N LEU A 294 13.73 -9.89 -9.29
CA LEU A 294 13.79 -10.35 -7.91
C LEU A 294 15.14 -11.01 -7.59
N GLU A 295 15.79 -11.75 -8.51
CA GLU A 295 17.08 -12.46 -8.43
C GLU A 295 18.26 -11.55 -8.79
N ALA A 296 18.08 -10.42 -9.47
CA ALA A 296 19.13 -9.41 -9.58
C ALA A 296 19.30 -8.68 -8.25
N GLY A 297 18.20 -8.58 -7.47
CA GLY A 297 18.22 -8.26 -6.05
C GLY A 297 18.67 -9.49 -5.23
N LEU A 298 17.80 -10.47 -5.06
CA LEU A 298 18.00 -11.69 -4.28
C LEU A 298 19.27 -12.45 -4.65
N GLY A 299 19.73 -12.51 -5.90
CA GLY A 299 20.97 -13.20 -6.32
C GLY A 299 22.25 -12.48 -5.92
N LYS A 300 22.19 -11.20 -5.50
CA LYS A 300 23.26 -10.57 -4.69
C LYS A 300 23.21 -11.02 -3.23
N CYS A 301 22.10 -11.61 -2.80
CA CYS A 301 21.83 -12.09 -1.44
C CYS A 301 21.88 -13.62 -1.28
N VAL A 302 21.64 -14.41 -2.33
CA VAL A 302 21.72 -15.87 -2.32
C VAL A 302 23.17 -16.31 -2.50
N SER A 303 24.05 -15.79 -1.64
CA SER A 303 25.15 -16.61 -1.11
C SER A 303 24.67 -17.17 0.22
N LEU A 304 23.57 -17.93 0.19
CA LEU A 304 23.19 -18.74 1.32
C LEU A 304 24.27 -19.81 1.47
N SER A 305 25.04 -19.63 2.53
CA SER A 305 25.97 -20.59 3.10
C SER A 305 25.44 -22.02 2.96
N SER A 306 26.34 -22.87 2.46
CA SER A 306 26.29 -24.33 2.56
C SER A 306 25.95 -24.81 3.96
#